data_AF-A0A965IXB3-F1
#
_entry.id   AF-A0A965IXB3-F1
#
_cell.length_a   1.000
_cell.length_b   1.000
_cell.length_c   1.000
_cell.angle_alpha   90.00
_cell.angle_beta   90.00
_cell.angle_gamma   90.00
#
_symmetry.space_group_name_H-M   'P 1'
#
loop_
_entity.id
_entity.type
_entity.pdbx_description
1 polymer ?
#
loop_
_entity_poly.entity_id
_entity_poly.type
_entity_poly.pdbx_seq_one_letter_code
_entity_poly.pdbx_strand_id
1 'polypeptide(L)'
;MKDEINDWFEANYENLRKNFKQNIANGQMSGYADDLLQICIEIFLNKDIVMQEQMLRDDKIQNFLFRVASMQIKSGSSPFFRKYRAYYTRNVPILGNPSIEQEDPKEIMIKCIDREIKKLGWYEARLI
;
A
#
# COMPACT_ATOMS: atom_id res chain seq x y z
N MET A 1 -30.42 -0.25 -14.23
CA MET A 1 -29.26 -1.13 -14.55
C MET A 1 -27.98 -0.70 -13.86
N LYS A 2 -27.44 0.51 -14.12
CA LYS A 2 -26.55 1.17 -13.14
C LYS A 2 -27.24 1.27 -11.77
N ASP A 3 -28.56 1.46 -11.81
CA ASP A 3 -29.42 1.53 -10.64
C ASP A 3 -29.42 0.21 -9.84
N GLU A 4 -29.49 -0.97 -10.47
CA GLU A 4 -29.49 -2.25 -9.75
C GLU A 4 -28.15 -2.56 -9.05
N ILE A 5 -27.04 -2.17 -9.68
CA ILE A 5 -25.72 -2.28 -9.05
C ILE A 5 -25.60 -1.28 -7.89
N ASN A 6 -26.12 -0.06 -8.06
CA ASN A 6 -26.15 0.94 -6.99
C ASN A 6 -27.02 0.46 -5.82
N ASP A 7 -28.21 -0.07 -6.10
CA ASP A 7 -29.13 -0.64 -5.11
C ASP A 7 -28.46 -1.79 -4.35
N TRP A 8 -27.72 -2.65 -5.06
CA TRP A 8 -26.94 -3.72 -4.43
C TRP A 8 -25.87 -3.15 -3.51
N PHE A 9 -25.12 -2.12 -3.94
CA PHE A 9 -24.13 -1.49 -3.10
C PHE A 9 -24.78 -0.80 -1.90
N GLU A 10 -25.85 -0.03 -2.06
CA GLU A 10 -26.56 0.62 -0.95
C GLU A 10 -27.03 -0.39 0.10
N ALA A 11 -27.59 -1.52 -0.33
CA ALA A 11 -28.04 -2.58 0.57
C ALA A 11 -26.88 -3.28 1.30
N ASN A 12 -25.71 -3.39 0.67
CA ASN A 12 -24.59 -4.21 1.17
C ASN A 12 -23.42 -3.39 1.75
N TYR A 13 -23.39 -2.06 1.54
CA TYR A 13 -22.21 -1.22 1.79
C TYR A 13 -21.73 -1.30 3.23
N GLU A 14 -22.64 -1.15 4.20
CA GLU A 14 -22.29 -1.19 5.62
C GLU A 14 -21.73 -2.55 6.05
N ASN A 15 -22.25 -3.64 5.46
CA ASN A 15 -21.75 -4.97 5.72
C ASN A 15 -20.36 -5.19 5.10
N LEU A 16 -20.16 -4.71 3.87
CA LEU A 16 -18.86 -4.72 3.20
C LEU A 16 -17.84 -3.94 4.02
N ARG A 17 -18.19 -2.73 4.47
CA ARG A 17 -17.32 -1.87 5.27
C ARG A 17 -16.89 -2.54 6.57
N LYS A 18 -17.83 -3.13 7.32
CA LYS A 18 -17.53 -3.90 8.53
C LYS A 18 -16.58 -5.07 8.23
N ASN A 19 -16.87 -5.84 7.19
CA ASN A 19 -16.03 -6.98 6.80
C ASN A 19 -14.62 -6.56 6.38
N PHE A 20 -14.48 -5.47 5.61
CA PHE A 20 -13.18 -4.94 5.22
C PHE A 20 -12.35 -4.53 6.43
N LYS A 21 -12.97 -3.88 7.42
CA LYS A 21 -12.28 -3.45 8.65
C LYS A 21 -11.90 -4.60 9.58
N GLN A 22 -12.79 -5.60 9.72
CA GLN A 22 -12.59 -6.69 10.67
C GLN A 22 -11.72 -7.82 10.10
N ASN A 23 -11.93 -8.18 8.83
CA ASN A 23 -11.42 -9.43 8.26
C ASN A 23 -10.34 -9.24 7.20
N ILE A 24 -10.23 -8.06 6.59
CA ILE A 24 -9.31 -7.81 5.46
C ILE A 24 -8.17 -6.88 5.87
N ALA A 25 -8.48 -5.62 6.14
CA ALA A 25 -7.53 -4.60 6.57
C ALA A 25 -7.47 -4.57 8.10
N ASN A 26 -7.10 -5.68 8.74
CA ASN A 26 -7.05 -5.77 10.20
C ASN A 26 -5.78 -5.13 10.79
N GLY A 27 -5.77 -4.97 12.12
CA GLY A 27 -4.63 -4.44 12.87
C GLY A 27 -4.24 -3.01 12.45
N GLN A 28 -2.96 -2.82 12.12
CA GLN A 28 -2.39 -1.54 11.72
C GLN A 28 -2.99 -0.98 10.40
N MET A 29 -3.64 -1.83 9.59
CA MET A 29 -4.26 -1.39 8.34
C MET A 29 -5.73 -0.97 8.49
N SER A 30 -6.33 -1.12 9.68
CA SER A 30 -7.76 -0.85 9.90
C SER A 30 -8.19 0.60 9.67
N GLY A 31 -7.26 1.55 9.84
CA GLY A 31 -7.47 2.94 9.50
C GLY A 31 -7.64 3.21 8.00
N TYR A 32 -7.22 2.27 7.14
CA TYR A 32 -7.27 2.38 5.68
C TYR A 32 -8.30 1.43 5.04
N ALA A 33 -9.16 0.81 5.85
CA ALA A 33 -10.14 -0.17 5.37
C ALA A 33 -11.14 0.44 4.38
N ASP A 34 -11.59 1.67 4.64
CA ASP A 34 -12.55 2.38 3.78
C ASP A 34 -11.91 2.77 2.43
N ASP A 35 -10.66 3.22 2.46
CA ASP A 35 -9.88 3.50 1.24
C ASP A 35 -9.65 2.24 0.40
N LEU A 36 -9.35 1.11 1.05
CA LEU A 36 -9.20 -0.18 0.38
C LEU A 36 -10.51 -0.62 -0.28
N LEU A 37 -11.65 -0.48 0.43
CA LEU A 37 -12.97 -0.79 -0.11
C LEU A 37 -13.26 0.06 -1.34
N GLN A 38 -13.01 1.37 -1.27
CA GLN A 38 -13.23 2.29 -2.38
C GLN A 38 -12.43 1.89 -3.62
N ILE A 39 -11.14 1.55 -3.46
CA ILE A 39 -10.30 1.07 -4.56
C ILE A 39 -10.89 -0.21 -5.19
N CYS A 40 -11.40 -1.13 -4.37
CA CYS A 40 -11.99 -2.37 -4.86
C CYS A 40 -13.29 -2.12 -5.65
N ILE A 41 -14.13 -1.20 -5.17
CA ILE A 41 -15.36 -0.79 -5.85
C ILE A 41 -15.03 -0.13 -7.19
N GLU A 42 -14.06 0.78 -7.22
CA GLU A 42 -13.62 1.43 -8.46
C GLU A 42 -13.11 0.40 -9.48
N ILE A 43 -12.33 -0.59 -9.04
CA ILE A 43 -11.86 -1.69 -9.91
C ILE A 43 -13.04 -2.52 -10.45
N PHE A 44 -14.09 -2.73 -9.65
CA PHE A 44 -15.30 -3.42 -10.07
C PHE A 44 -16.07 -2.60 -11.12
N LEU A 45 -16.34 -1.32 -10.85
CA LEU A 45 -17.10 -0.42 -11.71
C LEU A 45 -16.41 -0.15 -13.06
N ASN A 46 -15.08 -0.26 -13.10
CA ASN A 46 -14.30 -0.17 -14.34
C ASN A 46 -14.29 -1.46 -15.18
N LYS A 47 -14.94 -2.55 -14.73
CA LYS A 47 -15.11 -3.74 -15.57
C LYS A 47 -16.14 -3.51 -16.66
N ASP A 48 -16.10 -4.36 -17.68
CA ASP A 48 -17.14 -4.41 -18.70
C ASP A 48 -18.52 -4.64 -18.08
N ILE A 49 -19.54 -3.96 -18.60
CA ILE A 49 -20.90 -3.99 -18.05
C ILE A 49 -21.48 -5.40 -18.03
N VAL A 50 -21.19 -6.22 -19.05
CA VAL A 50 -21.67 -7.61 -19.14
C VAL A 50 -21.08 -8.45 -18.01
N MET A 51 -19.82 -8.20 -17.64
CA MET A 51 -19.20 -8.85 -16.49
C MET A 51 -19.82 -8.40 -15.16
N GLN A 52 -20.10 -7.11 -15.01
CA GLN A 52 -20.74 -6.59 -13.80
C GLN A 52 -22.12 -7.22 -13.59
N GLU A 53 -22.93 -7.29 -14.66
CA GLU A 53 -24.24 -7.94 -14.64
C GLU A 53 -24.15 -9.43 -14.31
N GLN A 54 -23.19 -10.14 -14.91
CA GLN A 54 -23.02 -11.56 -14.61
C GLN A 54 -22.65 -11.77 -13.14
N MET A 55 -21.79 -10.93 -12.58
CA MET A 55 -21.43 -11.00 -11.16
C MET A 55 -22.60 -10.65 -10.24
N LEU A 56 -23.47 -9.72 -10.64
CA LEU A 56 -24.70 -9.40 -9.92
C LEU A 56 -25.66 -10.61 -9.92
N ARG A 57 -25.93 -11.20 -11.09
CA ARG A 57 -26.81 -12.38 -11.24
C ARG A 57 -26.29 -13.59 -10.49
N ASP A 58 -24.97 -13.77 -10.44
CA ASP A 58 -24.33 -14.90 -9.76
C ASP A 58 -24.13 -14.69 -8.24
N ASP A 59 -24.50 -13.53 -7.69
CA ASP A 59 -24.19 -13.12 -6.31
C ASP A 59 -22.68 -13.19 -5.99
N LYS A 60 -21.84 -12.77 -6.94
CA LYS A 60 -20.37 -12.86 -6.86
C LYS A 60 -19.67 -11.52 -6.63
N ILE A 61 -20.40 -10.41 -6.55
CA ILE A 61 -19.80 -9.07 -6.37
C ILE A 61 -18.97 -9.03 -5.09
N GLN A 62 -19.51 -9.46 -3.95
CA GLN A 62 -18.78 -9.46 -2.67
C GLN A 62 -17.49 -10.29 -2.75
N ASN A 63 -17.58 -11.51 -3.30
CA ASN A 63 -16.43 -12.40 -3.44
C ASN A 63 -15.35 -11.80 -4.35
N PHE A 64 -15.76 -11.13 -5.43
CA PHE A 64 -14.87 -10.40 -6.29
C PHE A 64 -14.13 -9.29 -5.53
N LEU A 65 -14.85 -8.46 -4.78
CA LEU A 65 -14.27 -7.37 -3.99
C LEU A 65 -13.25 -7.90 -2.97
N PHE A 66 -13.54 -8.99 -2.26
CA PHE A 66 -12.62 -9.60 -1.30
C PHE A 66 -11.35 -10.15 -1.96
N ARG A 67 -11.51 -10.75 -3.15
CA ARG A 67 -10.37 -11.22 -3.92
C ARG A 67 -9.48 -10.07 -4.38
N VAL A 68 -10.08 -8.98 -4.89
CA VAL A 68 -9.32 -7.78 -5.27
C VAL A 68 -8.62 -7.17 -4.06
N ALA A 69 -9.30 -7.02 -2.94
CA ALA A 69 -8.72 -6.47 -1.71
C ALA A 69 -7.50 -7.29 -1.25
N SER A 70 -7.61 -8.62 -1.31
CA SER A 70 -6.49 -9.52 -1.01
C SER A 70 -5.29 -9.29 -1.94
N MET A 71 -5.53 -9.06 -3.24
CA MET A 71 -4.46 -8.74 -4.19
C MET A 71 -3.84 -7.37 -3.94
N GLN A 72 -4.66 -6.37 -3.58
CA GLN A 72 -4.21 -5.02 -3.24
C GLN A 72 -3.29 -5.04 -2.01
N ILE A 73 -3.61 -5.80 -0.96
CA ILE A 73 -2.77 -5.89 0.24
C ILE A 73 -1.45 -6.64 -0.04
N LYS A 74 -1.53 -7.76 -0.76
CA LYS A 74 -0.40 -8.68 -0.95
C LYS A 74 0.62 -8.18 -1.98
N SER A 75 0.16 -7.50 -3.02
CA SER A 75 1.04 -7.04 -4.10
C SER A 75 1.82 -5.79 -3.69
N GLY A 76 3.16 -5.87 -3.75
CA GLY A 76 4.07 -4.75 -3.51
C GLY A 76 4.03 -3.65 -4.58
N SER A 77 3.30 -3.86 -5.67
CA SER A 77 3.15 -2.90 -6.76
C SER A 77 1.73 -2.33 -6.88
N SER A 78 0.81 -2.74 -6.00
CA SER A 78 -0.58 -2.29 -6.06
C SER A 78 -0.72 -0.80 -5.72
N PRO A 79 -1.77 -0.12 -6.22
CA PRO A 79 -2.10 1.24 -5.81
C PRO A 79 -2.21 1.41 -4.30
N PHE A 80 -2.89 0.47 -3.63
CA PHE A 80 -3.02 0.49 -2.17
C PHE A 80 -1.67 0.36 -1.45
N PHE A 81 -0.82 -0.56 -1.90
CA PHE A 81 0.51 -0.75 -1.32
C PHE A 81 1.37 0.49 -1.48
N ARG A 82 1.42 1.07 -2.69
CA ARG A 82 2.23 2.26 -2.97
C ARG A 82 1.79 3.47 -2.14
N LYS A 83 0.47 3.65 -1.97
CA LYS A 83 -0.10 4.79 -1.25
C LYS A 83 0.04 4.66 0.27
N TYR A 84 -0.23 3.49 0.83
CA TYR A 84 -0.33 3.32 2.28
C TYR A 84 0.80 2.44 2.84
N ARG A 85 1.07 1.26 2.29
CA ARG A 85 1.99 0.28 2.90
C ARG A 85 3.48 0.53 2.64
N ALA A 86 3.85 1.13 1.51
CA ALA A 86 5.24 1.41 1.16
C ALA A 86 5.88 2.39 2.17
N TYR A 87 5.09 3.33 2.69
CA TYR A 87 5.53 4.26 3.72
C TYR A 87 5.75 3.56 5.06
N TYR A 88 4.86 2.65 5.47
CA TYR A 88 5.03 1.89 6.71
C TYR A 88 6.20 0.92 6.64
N THR A 89 6.36 0.17 5.54
CA THR A 89 7.48 -0.79 5.39
C THR A 89 8.86 -0.10 5.49
N ARG A 90 8.95 1.18 5.09
CA ARG A 90 10.17 1.99 5.22
C ARG A 90 10.40 2.57 6.62
N ASN A 91 9.34 2.70 7.41
CA ASN A 91 9.35 3.39 8.71
C ASN A 91 9.01 2.48 9.89
N VAL A 92 8.93 1.15 9.72
CA VAL A 92 8.86 0.23 10.86
C VAL A 92 10.23 0.22 11.53
N PRO A 93 10.37 0.71 12.78
CA PRO A 93 11.59 0.50 13.53
C PRO A 93 11.66 -1.00 13.78
N ILE A 94 12.75 -1.65 13.34
CA ILE A 94 13.05 -3.02 13.76
C ILE A 94 13.01 -3.01 15.28
N LEU A 95 12.16 -3.83 15.88
CA LEU A 95 12.06 -3.97 17.33
C LEU A 95 13.44 -4.32 17.90
N GLY A 96 14.13 -3.33 18.44
CA GLY A 96 15.43 -3.49 19.07
C GLY A 96 16.36 -2.29 18.91
N ASN A 97 16.40 -1.47 19.98
CA ASN A 97 17.51 -0.62 20.41
C ASN A 97 17.68 0.81 19.88
N PRO A 98 18.27 1.68 20.72
CA PRO A 98 17.67 2.93 21.19
C PRO A 98 18.12 4.14 20.35
N SER A 99 17.34 5.22 20.44
CA SER A 99 17.79 6.61 20.23
C SER A 99 18.93 6.78 19.22
N ILE A 100 18.74 6.41 17.96
CA ILE A 100 19.74 6.74 16.95
C ILE A 100 19.50 8.21 16.61
N GLU A 101 20.30 9.08 17.22
CA GLU A 101 20.55 10.43 16.75
C GLU A 101 20.76 10.34 15.23
N GLN A 102 19.85 10.94 14.47
CA GLN A 102 19.94 10.94 13.02
C GLN A 102 21.22 11.69 12.64
N GLU A 103 22.29 10.97 12.28
CA GLU A 103 23.49 11.59 11.72
C GLU A 103 23.09 12.37 10.45
N ASP A 104 23.45 13.65 10.42
CA ASP A 104 23.11 14.57 9.33
C ASP A 104 23.57 13.96 8.00
N PRO A 105 22.71 13.91 6.96
CA PRO A 105 23.08 13.45 5.62
C PRO A 105 24.40 14.02 5.09
N LYS A 106 24.79 15.23 5.51
CA LYS A 106 26.09 15.84 5.18
C LYS A 106 27.27 15.07 5.78
N GLU A 107 27.12 14.57 7.00
CA GLU A 107 28.17 13.86 7.73
C GLU A 107 28.44 12.49 7.10
N ILE A 108 27.39 11.83 6.62
CA ILE A 108 27.49 10.58 5.85
C ILE A 108 28.22 10.83 4.52
N MET A 109 27.93 11.93 3.84
CA MET A 109 28.60 12.30 2.60
C MET A 109 30.09 12.55 2.81
N ILE A 110 30.46 13.29 3.87
CA ILE A 110 31.86 13.56 4.24
C ILE A 110 32.60 12.25 4.55
N LYS A 111 32.00 11.33 5.32
CA LYS A 111 32.59 10.02 5.64
C LYS A 111 32.84 9.17 4.37
N CYS A 112 31.96 9.26 3.37
CA CYS A 112 32.12 8.59 2.09
C CYS A 112 33.25 9.20 1.26
N ILE A 113 33.37 10.53 1.23
CA ILE A 113 34.46 11.24 0.55
C ILE A 113 35.81 10.90 1.20
N ASP A 114 35.89 10.94 2.54
CA ASP A 114 37.10 10.60 3.30
C ASP A 114 37.58 9.17 3.05
N ARG A 115 36.64 8.22 2.87
CA ARG A 115 36.95 6.83 2.57
C ARG A 115 37.62 6.68 1.20
N GLU A 116 37.18 7.44 0.21
CA GLU A 116 37.77 7.39 -1.13
C GLU A 116 39.08 8.18 -1.22
N ILE A 117 39.20 9.30 -0.49
CA ILE A 117 40.47 10.06 -0.40
C ILE A 117 41.58 9.18 0.19
N LYS A 118 41.28 8.33 1.17
CA LYS A 118 42.25 7.39 1.76
C LYS A 118 42.77 6.32 0.80
N LYS A 119 42.12 6.12 -0.35
CA LYS A 119 42.56 5.17 -1.39
C LYS A 119 43.41 5.84 -2.47
N LEU A 120 43.50 7.17 -2.49
CA LEU A 120 44.31 7.90 -3.45
C LEU A 120 45.80 7.74 -3.16
N GLY A 121 46.62 7.74 -4.22
CA GLY A 121 48.06 7.75 -4.08
C GLY A 121 48.56 9.03 -3.40
N TRP A 122 49.75 8.99 -2.79
CA TRP A 122 50.33 10.10 -2.02
C TRP A 122 50.36 11.45 -2.76
N TYR A 123 50.50 11.41 -4.09
CA TYR A 123 50.52 12.60 -4.96
C TYR A 123 49.11 13.17 -5.22
N GLU A 124 48.13 12.29 -5.42
CA GLU A 124 46.73 12.64 -5.72
C GLU A 124 46.03 13.21 -4.49
N ALA A 125 46.33 12.68 -3.31
CA ALA A 125 45.82 13.17 -2.03
C ALA A 125 46.31 14.59 -1.67
N ARG A 126 47.33 15.10 -2.37
CA ARG A 126 47.92 16.44 -2.12
C ARG A 126 47.40 17.52 -3.07
N LEU A 127 46.58 17.15 -4.06
CA LEU A 127 45.97 18.04 -5.05
C LEU A 127 44.52 18.42 -4.70
N ILE A 128 43.91 17.74 -3.72
CA ILE A 128 42.60 18.03 -3.13
C ILE A 128 42.80 18.97 -1.95
#